data_AF-A0AAV2IA89-F1
#
_entry.id   AF-A0AAV2IA89-F1
#
_cell.length_a   1.000
_cell.length_b   1.000
_cell.length_c   1.000
_cell.angle_alpha   90.00
_cell.angle_beta   90.00
_cell.angle_gamma   90.00
#
_symmetry.space_group_name_H-M   'P 1'
#
loop_
_entity.id
_entity.type
_entity.pdbx_description
1 polymer ?
#
loop_
_entity_poly.entity_id
_entity_poly.type
_entity_poly.pdbx_seq_one_letter_code
_entity_poly.pdbx_strand_id
1 'polypeptide(L)'
;MFDRTTRMLLAITLVFIIAYLPFISLELIKYAAPGLFASMSGVSLAAHNLFWRSYLINSCANAIIYCMYDLRFRRESLKIIS
;
A
#
# COMPACT_ATOMS: atom_id res chain seq x y z
N MET A 1 3.08 25.08 -10.42
CA MET A 1 3.85 24.37 -9.36
C MET A 1 2.85 23.90 -8.32
N PHE A 2 2.58 22.60 -8.23
CA PHE A 2 1.46 22.07 -7.41
C PHE A 2 1.60 22.41 -5.91
N ASP A 3 0.47 22.71 -5.27
CA ASP A 3 0.41 22.96 -3.83
C ASP A 3 0.95 21.76 -3.02
N ARG A 4 1.46 22.01 -1.81
CA ARG A 4 2.00 20.94 -0.94
C ARG A 4 0.93 19.90 -0.62
N THR A 5 -0.31 20.34 -0.39
CA THR A 5 -1.44 19.46 -0.11
C THR A 5 -1.75 18.56 -1.30
N THR A 6 -1.77 19.12 -2.51
CA THR A 6 -1.99 18.35 -3.75
C THR A 6 -0.92 17.30 -3.95
N ARG A 7 0.35 17.62 -3.70
CA ARG A 7 1.46 16.64 -3.80
C ARG A 7 1.34 15.51 -2.79
N MET A 8 0.91 15.83 -1.56
CA MET A 8 0.68 14.83 -0.51
C MET A 8 -0.47 13.88 -0.87
N LEU A 9 -1.61 14.42 -1.32
CA LEU A 9 -2.77 13.62 -1.75
C LEU A 9 -2.43 12.76 -2.97
N LEU A 10 -1.66 13.29 -3.92
CA LEU A 10 -1.17 12.52 -5.07
C LEU A 10 -0.26 11.37 -4.62
N ALA A 11 0.67 11.62 -3.69
CA ALA A 11 1.54 10.57 -3.16
C ALA A 11 0.73 9.46 -2.46
N ILE A 12 -0.25 9.82 -1.62
CA ILE A 12 -1.15 8.87 -0.96
C ILE A 12 -1.87 8.01 -1.99
N THR A 13 -2.44 8.65 -3.01
CA THR A 13 -3.20 7.97 -4.05
C THR A 13 -2.34 7.02 -4.87
N LEU A 14 -1.11 7.44 -5.22
CA LEU A 14 -0.18 6.60 -5.97
C LEU A 14 0.27 5.39 -5.15
N VAL A 15 0.61 5.58 -3.88
CA VAL A 15 0.95 4.46 -2.99
C VAL A 15 -0.23 3.51 -2.83
N PHE A 16 -1.45 4.06 -2.72
CA PHE A 16 -2.67 3.24 -2.69
C PHE A 16 -2.81 2.37 -3.92
N ILE A 17 -2.73 2.94 -5.12
CA ILE A 17 -2.84 2.19 -6.37
C ILE A 17 -1.77 1.10 -6.44
N ILE A 18 -0.51 1.44 -6.17
CA ILE A 18 0.63 0.50 -6.26
C ILE A 18 0.48 -0.64 -5.24
N ALA A 19 0.01 -0.36 -4.02
CA ALA A 19 -0.17 -1.36 -2.99
C ALA A 19 -1.40 -2.25 -3.22
N TYR A 20 -2.46 -1.73 -3.83
CA TYR A 20 -3.72 -2.46 -4.00
C TYR A 20 -3.81 -3.25 -5.32
N LEU A 21 -3.12 -2.78 -6.37
CA LEU A 21 -3.17 -3.39 -7.70
C LEU A 21 -2.64 -4.84 -7.74
N PRO A 22 -1.54 -5.21 -7.04
CA PRO A 22 -1.08 -6.60 -6.96
C PRO A 22 -2.11 -7.50 -6.29
N PHE A 23 -2.71 -7.04 -5.19
CA PHE A 23 -3.75 -7.76 -4.47
C PHE A 23 -4.97 -8.07 -5.35
N ILE A 24 -5.52 -7.06 -6.04
CA ILE A 24 -6.67 -7.26 -6.93
C ILE A 24 -6.31 -8.21 -8.08
N SER A 25 -5.14 -8.03 -8.68
CA SER A 25 -4.69 -8.85 -9.82
C SER A 25 -4.57 -10.33 -9.43
N LEU A 26 -4.02 -10.61 -8.24
CA LEU A 26 -3.88 -11.98 -7.74
C LEU A 26 -5.22 -12.61 -7.39
N GLU A 27 -6.15 -11.87 -6.78
CA GLU A 27 -7.50 -12.40 -6.55
C GLU A 27 -8.23 -12.67 -7.87
N LEU A 28 -8.14 -11.79 -8.86
CA LEU A 28 -8.72 -12.05 -10.19
C LEU A 28 -8.17 -13.32 -10.82
N ILE A 29 -6.85 -13.54 -10.75
CA ILE A 29 -6.23 -14.78 -11.25
C ILE A 29 -6.74 -16.01 -10.49
N LYS A 30 -6.86 -15.91 -9.17
CA LYS A 30 -7.37 -16.99 -8.32
C LYS A 30 -8.83 -17.35 -8.63
N TYR A 31 -9.66 -16.36 -8.92
CA TYR A 31 -11.05 -16.58 -9.37
C TYR A 31 -11.13 -17.14 -10.80
N ALA A 32 -10.32 -16.63 -11.72
CA ALA A 32 -10.34 -17.04 -13.12
C ALA A 32 -9.71 -18.43 -13.35
N ALA A 33 -8.71 -18.80 -12.54
CA ALA A 33 -7.95 -20.04 -12.67
C ALA A 33 -7.66 -20.69 -11.30
N PRO A 34 -8.68 -21.21 -10.59
CA PRO A 34 -8.52 -21.77 -9.25
C PRO A 34 -7.55 -22.96 -9.21
N GLY A 35 -7.48 -23.73 -10.30
CA GLY A 35 -6.53 -24.85 -10.43
C GLY A 35 -5.06 -24.41 -10.45
N LEU A 36 -4.76 -23.24 -11.02
CA LEU A 36 -3.41 -22.67 -11.01
C LEU A 36 -2.98 -22.36 -9.58
N PHE A 37 -3.83 -21.68 -8.81
CA PHE A 37 -3.57 -21.38 -7.41
C PHE A 37 -3.43 -22.66 -6.57
N ALA A 38 -4.31 -23.64 -6.75
CA ALA A 38 -4.25 -24.90 -6.01
C ALA A 38 -2.97 -25.70 -6.29
N SER A 39 -2.38 -25.53 -7.48
CA SER A 39 -1.11 -26.16 -7.84
C SER A 39 0.14 -25.43 -7.32
N MET A 40 0.00 -24.19 -6.82
CA MET A 40 1.13 -23.40 -6.33
C MET A 40 1.72 -24.01 -5.05
N SER A 41 3.04 -24.11 -5.01
CA SER A 41 3.78 -24.60 -3.85
C SER A 41 5.15 -23.92 -3.75
N GLY A 42 5.76 -24.01 -2.56
CA GLY A 42 7.09 -23.46 -2.28
C GLY A 42 7.19 -21.96 -2.57
N VAL A 43 8.13 -21.59 -3.44
CA VAL A 43 8.45 -20.18 -3.75
C VAL A 43 7.30 -19.46 -4.42
N SER A 44 6.54 -20.12 -5.31
CA SER A 44 5.41 -19.50 -6.01
C SER A 44 4.29 -19.10 -5.05
N LEU A 45 3.95 -19.98 -4.10
CA LEU A 45 2.97 -19.71 -3.06
C LEU A 45 3.46 -18.63 -2.08
N ALA A 46 4.75 -18.63 -1.74
CA ALA A 46 5.35 -17.59 -0.91
C ALA A 46 5.27 -16.21 -1.59
N ALA A 47 5.62 -16.12 -2.88
CA ALA A 47 5.51 -14.90 -3.68
C ALA A 47 4.05 -14.43 -3.79
N HIS A 48 3.12 -15.34 -4.11
CA HIS A 48 1.69 -15.04 -4.11
C HIS A 48 1.26 -14.42 -2.77
N ASN A 49 1.60 -15.04 -1.64
CA ASN A 49 1.22 -14.54 -0.32
C ASN A 49 1.87 -13.19 0.03
N LEU A 50 3.11 -12.95 -0.42
CA LEU A 50 3.79 -11.68 -0.21
C LEU A 50 3.08 -10.54 -0.97
N PHE A 51 2.81 -10.74 -2.26
CA PHE A 51 2.13 -9.74 -3.08
C PHE A 51 0.64 -9.62 -2.75
N TRP A 52 -0.02 -10.69 -2.33
CA TRP A 52 -1.39 -10.62 -1.82
C TRP A 52 -1.47 -9.77 -0.55
N ARG A 53 -0.41 -9.70 0.26
CA ARG A 53 -0.32 -8.82 1.44
C ARG A 53 0.11 -7.39 1.12
N SER A 54 0.38 -7.04 -0.14
CA SER A 54 0.84 -5.69 -0.50
C SER A 54 -0.14 -4.59 -0.08
N TYR A 55 -1.44 -4.89 0.01
CA TYR A 55 -2.45 -3.94 0.45
C TYR A 55 -2.21 -3.42 1.88
N LEU A 56 -1.51 -4.19 2.74
CA LEU A 56 -1.19 -3.78 4.11
C LEU A 56 -0.28 -2.55 4.17
N ILE A 57 0.46 -2.26 3.10
CA ILE A 57 1.28 -1.04 2.99
C ILE A 57 0.42 0.21 3.16
N ASN A 58 -0.85 0.17 2.72
CA ASN A 58 -1.76 1.31 2.87
C ASN A 58 -2.05 1.69 4.33
N SER A 59 -1.98 0.74 5.25
CA SER A 59 -2.24 1.00 6.67
C SER A 59 -1.22 1.93 7.31
N CYS A 60 0.03 1.95 6.81
CA CYS A 60 1.09 2.82 7.34
C CYS A 60 1.54 3.91 6.36
N ALA A 61 1.28 3.76 5.06
CA ALA A 61 1.70 4.71 4.03
C ALA A 61 1.22 6.14 4.31
N ASN A 62 -0.03 6.31 4.72
CA ASN A 62 -0.60 7.63 5.01
C ASN A 62 0.19 8.34 6.11
N ALA A 63 0.49 7.66 7.21
CA ALA A 63 1.27 8.22 8.32
C ALA A 63 2.69 8.59 7.88
N ILE A 64 3.35 7.73 7.08
CA ILE A 64 4.68 8.02 6.52
C ILE A 64 4.63 9.25 5.62
N ILE A 65 3.61 9.36 4.77
CA ILE A 65 3.46 10.48 3.83
C ILE A 65 3.13 11.78 4.57
N TYR A 66 2.25 11.77 5.57
CA TYR A 66 1.97 12.93 6.42
C TYR A 66 3.23 13.37 7.18
N CYS A 67 3.96 12.40 7.74
CA CYS A 67 5.28 12.69 8.27
C CYS A 67 6.15 13.34 7.19
N MET A 68 6.29 12.83 5.98
CA MET A 68 7.18 13.43 4.96
C MET A 68 6.76 14.83 4.47
N TYR A 69 5.47 15.06 4.24
CA TYR A 69 4.97 16.22 3.48
C TYR A 69 4.22 17.26 4.32
N ASP A 70 3.79 16.92 5.55
CA ASP A 70 3.06 17.82 6.43
C ASP A 70 3.88 18.18 7.68
N LEU A 71 4.54 19.34 7.63
CA LEU A 71 5.29 19.90 8.76
C LEU A 71 4.41 20.23 9.97
N ARG A 72 3.13 20.54 9.75
CA ARG A 72 2.18 20.84 10.82
C ARG A 72 1.79 19.55 11.53
N PHE A 73 1.47 18.51 10.76
CA PHE A 73 1.23 17.17 11.28
C PHE A 73 2.39 16.71 12.16
N ARG A 74 3.64 16.80 11.69
CA ARG A 74 4.82 16.48 12.51
C ARG A 74 4.86 17.22 13.84
N ARG A 75 4.65 18.54 13.81
CA ARG A 75 4.71 19.38 15.02
C ARG A 75 3.64 19.00 16.02
N GLU A 76 2.41 18.79 15.57
CA GLU A 76 1.31 18.39 16.45
C GLU A 76 1.49 16.96 16.97
N SER A 77 1.96 16.01 16.14
CA SER A 77 2.26 14.65 16.59
C SER A 77 3.37 14.62 17.65
N LEU A 78 4.42 15.42 17.50
CA LEU A 78 5.49 15.50 18.49
C LEU A 78 5.01 16.08 19.83
N LYS A 79 4.12 17.09 19.81
CA LYS A 79 3.52 17.66 21.03
C LYS A 79 2.67 16.66 21.81
N ILE A 80 2.06 15.67 21.14
CA ILE A 80 1.26 14.64 21.81
C ILE A 80 2.16 13.60 22.50
N ILE A 81 3.38 13.41 21.99
CA ILE A 81 4.33 12.41 22.47
C ILE A 81 5.27 12.98 23.55
N SER A 82 5.53 14.30 23.54
CA SER A 82 6.38 15.03 24.51
C SER A 82 5.62 15.47 25.76
#